data_AF-A0A6L3A5K8-F1
#
_entry.id   AF-A0A6L3A5K8-F1
#
_cell.length_a   1.000
_cell.length_b   1.000
_cell.length_c   1.000
_cell.angle_alpha   90.00
_cell.angle_beta   90.00
_cell.angle_gamma   90.00
#
_symmetry.space_group_name_H-M   'P 1'
#
loop_
_entity.id
_entity.type
_entity.pdbx_description
1 polymer ?
#
loop_
_entity_poly.entity_id
_entity_poly.type
_entity_poly.pdbx_seq_one_letter_code
_entity_poly.pdbx_strand_id
1 'polypeptide(L)'
;MMRWVIPLCVRVIVGAALVGGVLPATAQQTWGRFGGWRGDGEDPLTEEERREQMRKRLEEMRKATPEQRREMELDRMLEFTVRAYELTDEQKPVVRAEMKKMADEYRAKAGPDADEMDRLRDQMSEFWLKRMSEPRAEGEEPQVPWNDPEFRRIGERMRELNEKHPFDFRASIERVEKLLPPEQVDKARQRREQFGQGMMERARERMEEMAQQVAREPENKELFERFSQMRERMAEWNRRRQEGQGGEDAGRGGDAPRPEASPVVQVHPWDAYLAEFTRRYSLDEGQRAAAASILADVRAREAKLRASQAAARASVEALTDAEARAKAIAELDAPIDVLFAELKARLSALLTAAQKQTGGR
;
A
#
# COMPACT_ATOMS: atom_id res chain seq x y z
N MET A 1 3.94 -18.02 -7.34
CA MET A 1 4.18 -16.56 -7.33
C MET A 1 3.08 -15.89 -6.50
N MET A 2 3.36 -15.56 -5.23
CA MET A 2 2.44 -14.79 -4.39
C MET A 2 2.35 -13.35 -4.90
N ARG A 3 1.14 -12.87 -5.24
CA ARG A 3 0.89 -11.46 -5.56
C ARG A 3 0.64 -10.71 -4.25
N TRP A 4 1.64 -9.95 -3.81
CA TRP A 4 1.57 -9.04 -2.67
C TRP A 4 0.50 -7.96 -2.87
N VAL A 5 -0.35 -7.78 -1.86
CA VAL A 5 -1.35 -6.70 -1.79
C VAL A 5 -0.74 -5.56 -0.98
N ILE A 6 -0.12 -4.60 -1.67
CA ILE A 6 0.31 -3.34 -1.05
C ILE A 6 -0.91 -2.40 -1.04
N PRO A 7 -1.39 -1.95 0.13
CA PRO A 7 -2.55 -1.05 0.22
C PRO A 7 -2.32 0.24 -0.57
N LEU A 8 -3.39 0.81 -1.14
CA LEU A 8 -3.33 2.02 -1.95
C LEU A 8 -2.62 3.18 -1.23
N CYS A 9 -2.79 3.30 0.09
CA CYS A 9 -2.12 4.30 0.92
C CYS A 9 -0.59 4.12 0.92
N VAL A 10 -0.08 2.88 1.01
CA VAL A 10 1.36 2.60 0.95
C VAL A 10 1.90 2.81 -0.47
N ARG A 11 1.12 2.48 -1.51
CA ARG A 11 1.48 2.75 -2.92
C ARG A 11 1.53 4.24 -3.24
N VAL A 12 0.56 5.03 -2.78
CA VAL A 12 0.52 6.49 -2.98
C VAL A 12 1.66 7.15 -2.22
N ILE A 13 1.96 6.68 -1.02
CA ILE A 13 2.96 7.31 -0.16
C ILE A 13 4.40 6.93 -0.54
N VAL A 14 4.68 5.66 -0.81
CA VAL A 14 6.02 5.21 -1.23
C VAL A 14 6.23 5.49 -2.72
N GLY A 15 5.18 5.42 -3.53
CA GLY A 15 5.19 5.93 -4.90
C GLY A 15 5.41 7.44 -4.97
N ALA A 16 4.84 8.24 -4.08
CA ALA A 16 5.19 9.66 -3.98
C ALA A 16 6.66 9.86 -3.57
N ALA A 17 7.20 9.05 -2.65
CA ALA A 17 8.61 9.15 -2.28
C ALA A 17 9.59 8.73 -3.40
N LEU A 18 9.20 7.80 -4.30
CA LEU A 18 10.06 7.28 -5.37
C LEU A 18 9.87 7.95 -6.73
N VAL A 19 8.71 8.57 -6.94
CA VAL A 19 8.43 9.45 -8.09
C VAL A 19 8.63 10.91 -7.69
N GLY A 20 9.47 11.20 -6.69
CA GLY A 20 9.83 12.56 -6.25
C GLY A 20 8.63 13.47 -5.91
N GLY A 21 7.44 12.92 -5.68
CA GLY A 21 6.28 13.67 -5.26
C GLY A 21 6.54 14.26 -3.87
N VAL A 22 6.43 15.58 -3.75
CA VAL A 22 6.33 16.24 -2.45
C VAL A 22 5.12 15.64 -1.74
N LEU A 23 5.35 14.72 -0.81
CA LEU A 23 4.32 14.30 0.14
C LEU A 23 3.75 15.58 0.75
N PRO A 24 2.42 15.81 0.76
CA PRO A 24 1.86 17.03 1.35
C PRO A 24 2.40 17.20 2.77
N ALA A 25 2.60 18.43 3.26
CA ALA A 25 3.18 18.64 4.59
C ALA A 25 2.42 17.91 5.70
N THR A 26 1.14 17.59 5.50
CA THR A 26 0.34 16.71 6.36
C THR A 26 0.76 15.24 6.22
N ALA A 27 1.04 14.71 5.03
CA ALA A 27 1.64 13.40 4.85
C ALA A 27 3.07 13.35 5.45
N GLN A 28 3.90 14.37 5.28
CA GLN A 28 5.22 14.46 5.93
C GLN A 28 5.15 14.64 7.45
N GLN A 29 4.20 15.40 7.99
CA GLN A 29 3.90 15.50 9.43
C GLN A 29 3.37 14.17 9.96
N THR A 30 2.51 13.50 9.19
CA THR A 30 2.08 12.15 9.53
C THR A 30 3.24 11.18 9.44
N TRP A 31 4.23 11.33 8.56
CA TRP A 31 5.48 10.52 8.58
C TRP A 31 6.42 10.88 9.73
N GLY A 32 6.53 12.16 10.11
CA GLY A 32 7.20 12.57 11.35
C GLY A 32 6.50 12.03 12.61
N ARG A 33 5.19 11.75 12.51
CA ARG A 33 4.33 11.20 13.57
C ARG A 33 4.05 9.69 13.47
N PHE A 34 4.30 9.03 12.33
CA PHE A 34 4.05 7.60 12.04
C PHE A 34 5.34 6.83 11.71
N GLY A 35 6.44 7.51 11.38
CA GLY A 35 7.52 6.97 10.55
C GLY A 35 8.92 7.30 11.02
N GLY A 36 9.10 7.68 12.28
CA GLY A 36 10.28 7.23 12.97
C GLY A 36 10.05 5.79 13.39
N TRP A 37 10.62 4.81 12.68
CA TRP A 37 11.09 3.57 13.31
C TRP A 37 12.20 3.90 14.35
N ARG A 38 12.10 5.06 15.04
CA ARG A 38 13.05 5.47 16.06
C ARG A 38 12.99 4.35 17.07
N GLY A 39 14.15 3.78 17.41
CA GLY A 39 14.21 2.86 18.54
C GLY A 39 13.50 3.53 19.72
N ASP A 40 12.77 2.75 20.50
CA ASP A 40 11.78 3.17 21.51
C ASP A 40 12.36 4.02 22.68
N GLY A 41 13.27 4.97 22.43
CA GLY A 41 13.98 5.74 23.45
C GLY A 41 14.55 7.09 23.00
N GLU A 42 14.27 7.59 21.80
CA GLU A 42 14.57 9.00 21.48
C GLU A 42 13.39 9.88 21.86
N ASP A 43 13.63 10.88 22.73
CA ASP A 43 12.62 11.88 23.08
C ASP A 43 12.00 12.48 21.80
N PRO A 44 10.65 12.54 21.71
CA PRO A 44 10.00 13.11 20.55
C PRO A 44 10.40 14.59 20.46
N LEU A 45 10.95 14.99 19.32
CA LEU A 45 11.19 16.41 19.01
C LEU A 45 9.91 17.19 19.31
N THR A 46 10.06 18.38 19.87
CA THR A 46 8.95 19.32 20.04
C THR A 46 8.36 19.68 18.67
N GLU A 47 7.12 20.17 18.66
CA GLU A 47 6.48 20.62 17.42
C GLU A 47 7.27 21.76 16.75
N GLU A 48 7.90 22.62 17.54
CA GLU A 48 8.75 23.70 17.07
C GLU A 48 10.04 23.19 16.41
N GLU A 49 10.76 22.26 17.04
CA GLU A 49 11.96 21.64 16.47
C GLU A 49 11.66 20.89 15.16
N ARG A 50 10.52 20.19 15.08
CA ARG A 50 10.07 19.55 13.83
C ARG A 50 9.83 20.56 12.71
N ARG A 51 9.16 21.68 13.03
CA ARG A 51 8.94 22.78 12.07
C ARG A 51 10.24 23.41 11.63
N GLU A 52 11.17 23.64 12.57
CA GLU A 52 12.47 24.20 12.25
C GLU A 52 13.30 23.26 11.37
N GLN A 53 13.33 21.96 11.68
CA GLN A 53 14.02 20.95 10.87
C GLN A 53 13.43 20.88 9.45
N MET A 54 12.10 20.91 9.34
CA MET A 54 11.41 20.92 8.06
C MET A 54 11.71 22.20 7.27
N ARG A 55 11.74 23.36 7.92
CA ARG A 55 12.11 24.65 7.32
C ARG A 55 13.55 24.61 6.79
N LYS A 56 14.52 24.19 7.62
CA LYS A 56 15.93 24.06 7.20
C LYS A 56 16.08 23.16 5.98
N ARG A 57 15.42 22.00 5.99
CA ARG A 57 15.43 21.07 4.86
C ARG A 57 14.87 21.68 3.58
N LEU A 58 13.76 22.40 3.67
CA LEU A 58 13.17 23.06 2.50
C LEU A 58 14.02 24.22 2.00
N GLU A 59 14.65 24.98 2.88
CA GLU A 59 15.61 26.02 2.51
C GLU A 59 16.85 25.44 1.83
N GLU A 60 17.38 24.31 2.31
CA GLU A 60 18.47 23.58 1.66
C GLU A 60 18.05 23.12 0.26
N MET A 61 16.87 22.50 0.11
CA MET A 61 16.35 22.12 -1.20
C MET A 61 16.17 23.33 -2.10
N ARG A 62 15.70 24.48 -1.59
CA ARG A 62 15.54 25.70 -2.39
C ARG A 62 16.88 26.26 -2.91
N LYS A 63 17.95 26.13 -2.13
CA LYS A 63 19.29 26.60 -2.50
C LYS A 63 20.02 25.63 -3.43
N ALA A 64 19.64 24.36 -3.43
CA ALA A 64 20.27 23.32 -4.22
C ALA A 64 19.92 23.45 -5.71
N THR A 65 20.89 23.16 -6.59
CA THR A 65 20.65 23.06 -8.03
C THR A 65 19.69 21.90 -8.33
N PRO A 66 19.06 21.85 -9.53
CA PRO A 66 18.26 20.69 -9.93
C PRO A 66 19.01 19.36 -9.78
N GLU A 67 20.30 19.31 -10.16
CA GLU A 67 21.17 18.14 -10.00
C GLU A 67 21.35 17.76 -8.53
N GLN A 68 21.67 18.73 -7.68
CA GLN A 68 21.87 18.49 -6.25
C GLN A 68 20.59 17.99 -5.58
N ARG A 69 19.43 18.51 -5.96
CA ARG A 69 18.15 18.03 -5.43
C ARG A 69 17.87 16.60 -5.82
N ARG A 70 18.17 16.20 -7.05
CA ARG A 70 18.07 14.79 -7.47
C ARG A 70 18.97 13.88 -6.63
N GLU A 71 20.19 14.32 -6.32
CA GLU A 71 21.07 13.57 -5.42
C GLU A 71 20.51 13.50 -3.99
N MET A 72 19.96 14.60 -3.44
CA MET A 72 19.30 14.60 -2.13
C MET A 72 18.06 13.71 -2.06
N GLU A 73 17.29 13.64 -3.15
CA GLU A 73 16.15 12.73 -3.30
C GLU A 73 16.62 11.28 -3.33
N LEU A 74 17.65 10.98 -4.13
CA LEU A 74 18.28 9.67 -4.19
C LEU A 74 18.80 9.22 -2.82
N ASP A 75 19.49 10.09 -2.10
CA ASP A 75 20.03 9.79 -0.78
C ASP A 75 18.91 9.55 0.24
N ARG A 76 17.78 10.27 0.16
CA ARG A 76 16.59 10.02 1.00
C ARG A 76 15.95 8.67 0.69
N MET A 77 15.84 8.30 -0.58
CA MET A 77 15.33 6.99 -0.99
C MET A 77 16.28 5.87 -0.54
N LEU A 78 17.59 6.11 -0.62
CA LEU A 78 18.60 5.20 -0.11
C LEU A 78 18.49 5.04 1.40
N GLU A 79 18.36 6.11 2.18
CA GLU A 79 18.19 6.05 3.64
C GLU A 79 17.00 5.18 4.04
N PHE A 80 15.85 5.36 3.37
CA PHE A 80 14.68 4.50 3.57
C PHE A 80 14.99 3.03 3.26
N THR A 81 15.72 2.77 2.18
CA THR A 81 16.09 1.42 1.74
C THR A 81 17.11 0.77 2.68
N VAL A 82 18.11 1.53 3.15
CA VAL A 82 19.09 1.13 4.17
C VAL A 82 18.36 0.63 5.40
N ARG A 83 17.35 1.36 5.85
CA ARG A 83 16.57 0.97 7.02
C ARG A 83 15.68 -0.24 6.75
N ALA A 84 14.94 -0.24 5.64
CA ALA A 84 14.00 -1.31 5.32
C ALA A 84 14.70 -2.67 5.15
N TYR A 85 15.89 -2.66 4.54
CA TYR A 85 16.67 -3.85 4.24
C TYR A 85 17.85 -4.09 5.19
N GLU A 86 18.15 -3.17 6.11
CA GLU A 86 19.37 -3.22 6.95
C GLU A 86 20.64 -3.35 6.09
N LEU A 87 20.78 -2.45 5.10
CA LEU A 87 21.90 -2.49 4.17
C LEU A 87 23.24 -2.24 4.90
N THR A 88 24.24 -3.06 4.59
CA THR A 88 25.62 -2.86 5.07
C THR A 88 26.31 -1.70 4.33
N ASP A 89 27.43 -1.21 4.86
CA ASP A 89 28.18 -0.14 4.22
C ASP A 89 28.71 -0.53 2.83
N GLU A 90 28.99 -1.81 2.61
CA GLU A 90 29.39 -2.36 1.31
C GLU A 90 28.21 -2.44 0.32
N GLN A 91 26.99 -2.68 0.82
CA GLN A 91 25.78 -2.78 -0.01
C GLN A 91 25.24 -1.41 -0.44
N LYS A 92 25.38 -0.38 0.42
CA LYS A 92 24.90 1.00 0.17
C LYS A 92 25.30 1.55 -1.21
N PRO A 93 26.58 1.57 -1.63
CA PRO A 93 26.96 2.13 -2.92
C PRO A 93 26.39 1.34 -4.10
N VAL A 94 26.27 0.01 -3.99
CA VAL A 94 25.70 -0.85 -5.04
C VAL A 94 24.21 -0.57 -5.23
N VAL A 95 23.45 -0.50 -4.13
CA VAL A 95 22.02 -0.17 -4.17
C VAL A 95 21.79 1.26 -4.65
N ARG A 96 22.61 2.22 -4.20
CA ARG A 96 22.56 3.62 -4.65
C ARG A 96 22.76 3.73 -6.16
N ALA A 97 23.73 3.01 -6.71
CA ALA A 97 24.00 3.00 -8.15
C ALA A 97 22.80 2.45 -8.95
N GLU A 98 22.17 1.38 -8.48
CA GLU A 98 20.98 0.82 -9.15
C GLU A 98 19.78 1.77 -9.06
N MET A 99 19.57 2.42 -7.91
CA MET A 99 18.52 3.44 -7.75
C MET A 99 18.75 4.65 -8.68
N LYS A 100 20.01 5.11 -8.80
CA LYS A 100 20.37 6.17 -9.74
C LYS A 100 20.07 5.77 -11.18
N LYS A 101 20.46 4.55 -11.56
CA LYS A 101 20.19 4.00 -12.90
C LYS A 101 18.69 3.96 -13.20
N MET A 102 17.86 3.51 -12.25
CA MET A 102 16.39 3.54 -12.41
C MET A 102 15.84 4.95 -12.59
N ALA A 103 16.36 5.93 -11.84
CA ALA A 103 15.96 7.33 -11.98
C ALA A 103 16.35 7.90 -13.36
N ASP A 104 17.56 7.60 -13.83
CA ASP A 104 18.05 8.02 -15.15
C ASP A 104 17.21 7.38 -16.28
N GLU A 105 16.89 6.08 -16.18
CA GLU A 105 16.02 5.37 -17.13
C GLU A 105 14.62 5.97 -17.18
N TYR A 106 14.02 6.26 -16.01
CA TYR A 106 12.71 6.92 -15.93
C TYR A 106 12.75 8.31 -16.58
N ARG A 107 13.79 9.11 -16.28
CA ARG A 107 13.97 10.45 -16.86
C ARG A 107 14.11 10.37 -18.38
N ALA A 108 14.91 9.44 -18.89
CA ALA A 108 15.10 9.24 -20.32
C ALA A 108 13.77 8.86 -21.01
N LYS A 109 12.96 8.01 -20.37
CA LYS A 109 11.62 7.63 -20.87
C LYS A 109 10.65 8.82 -20.87
N ALA A 110 10.66 9.64 -19.83
CA ALA A 110 9.77 10.78 -19.69
C ALA A 110 10.18 11.98 -20.59
N GLY A 111 11.46 12.11 -20.92
CA GLY A 111 11.95 13.16 -21.81
C GLY A 111 11.69 14.57 -21.25
N PRO A 112 11.18 15.53 -22.05
CA PRO A 112 10.88 16.89 -21.59
C PRO A 112 9.90 16.96 -20.42
N ASP A 113 8.99 15.98 -20.30
CA ASP A 113 8.03 15.91 -19.20
C ASP A 113 8.73 15.69 -17.85
N ALA A 114 9.94 15.14 -17.84
CA ALA A 114 10.72 14.99 -16.63
C ALA A 114 11.19 16.35 -16.08
N ASP A 115 11.60 17.26 -16.96
CA ASP A 115 11.98 18.62 -16.57
C ASP A 115 10.75 19.41 -16.10
N GLU A 116 9.59 19.19 -16.72
CA GLU A 116 8.33 19.78 -16.26
C GLU A 116 7.95 19.26 -14.87
N MET A 117 8.08 17.97 -14.62
CA MET A 117 7.85 17.37 -13.31
C MET A 117 8.75 17.99 -12.22
N ASP A 118 10.03 18.20 -12.54
CA ASP A 118 10.97 18.87 -11.61
C ASP A 118 10.48 20.29 -11.28
N ARG A 119 10.08 21.09 -12.28
CA ARG A 119 9.54 22.45 -12.04
C ARG A 119 8.26 22.44 -11.20
N LEU A 120 7.37 21.47 -11.40
CA LEU A 120 6.13 21.36 -10.62
C LEU A 120 6.42 21.00 -9.15
N ARG A 121 7.44 20.16 -8.90
CA ARG A 121 7.92 19.88 -7.53
C ARG A 121 8.50 21.13 -6.88
N ASP A 122 9.15 21.98 -7.65
CA ASP A 122 9.71 23.26 -7.18
C ASP A 122 8.60 24.21 -6.75
N GLN A 123 7.60 24.40 -7.61
CA GLN A 123 6.41 25.21 -7.31
C GLN A 123 5.66 24.68 -6.09
N MET A 124 5.52 23.35 -5.97
CA MET A 124 4.92 22.71 -4.81
C MET A 124 5.73 22.99 -3.53
N SER A 125 7.06 22.91 -3.62
CA SER A 125 7.95 23.18 -2.48
C SER A 125 7.90 24.65 -2.06
N GLU A 126 7.86 25.58 -3.01
CA GLU A 126 7.71 27.02 -2.77
C GLU A 126 6.36 27.34 -2.12
N PHE A 127 5.28 26.73 -2.60
CA PHE A 127 3.96 26.84 -1.99
C PHE A 127 3.98 26.43 -0.51
N TRP A 128 4.59 25.29 -0.19
CA TRP A 128 4.72 24.82 1.19
C TRP A 128 5.61 25.70 2.05
N LEU A 129 6.73 26.18 1.49
CA LEU A 129 7.64 27.11 2.18
C LEU A 129 6.92 28.42 2.54
N LYS A 130 6.25 29.04 1.58
CA LYS A 130 5.47 30.27 1.78
C LYS A 130 4.47 30.07 2.91
N ARG A 131 3.68 29.00 2.81
CA ARG A 131 2.65 28.64 3.79
C ARG A 131 3.18 28.38 5.20
N MET A 132 4.40 27.86 5.33
CA MET A 132 5.02 27.64 6.65
C MET A 132 5.75 28.86 7.20
N SER A 133 6.16 29.78 6.33
CA SER A 133 6.83 31.03 6.72
C SER A 133 5.86 32.12 7.16
N GLU A 134 4.61 32.08 6.68
CA GLU A 134 3.59 33.04 7.05
C GLU A 134 3.12 32.77 8.49
N PRO A 135 3.30 33.73 9.42
CA PRO A 135 2.76 33.60 10.76
C PRO A 135 1.24 33.50 10.67
N ARG A 136 0.67 32.46 11.27
CA ARG A 136 -0.79 32.34 11.37
C ARG A 136 -1.30 33.43 12.29
N ALA A 137 -2.34 34.15 11.85
CA ALA A 137 -3.07 35.02 12.75
C ALA A 137 -3.69 34.18 13.88
N GLU A 138 -3.71 34.74 15.09
CA GLU A 138 -4.36 34.10 16.23
C GLU A 138 -5.84 33.86 15.90
N GLY A 139 -6.29 32.61 16.00
CA GLY A 139 -7.65 32.20 15.66
C GLY A 139 -7.91 31.89 14.17
N GLU A 140 -6.93 32.02 13.28
CA GLU A 140 -7.10 31.58 11.90
C GLU A 140 -7.03 30.05 11.82
N GLU A 141 -8.12 29.43 11.32
CA GLU A 141 -8.13 27.99 11.09
C GLU A 141 -7.00 27.60 10.13
N PRO A 142 -6.37 26.43 10.31
CA PRO A 142 -5.44 25.90 9.34
C PRO A 142 -6.13 25.81 7.99
N GLN A 143 -5.88 26.76 7.09
CA GLN A 143 -6.38 26.67 5.74
C GLN A 143 -5.96 25.30 5.18
N VAL A 144 -6.86 24.67 4.46
CA VAL A 144 -6.62 23.33 3.96
C VAL A 144 -5.98 23.46 2.58
N PRO A 145 -4.75 22.96 2.35
CA PRO A 145 -4.02 23.16 1.09
C PRO A 145 -4.80 22.77 -0.17
N TRP A 146 -5.66 21.74 -0.06
CA TRP A 146 -6.46 21.25 -1.19
C TRP A 146 -7.53 22.23 -1.68
N ASN A 147 -7.86 23.27 -0.90
CA ASN A 147 -8.80 24.31 -1.33
C ASN A 147 -8.11 25.40 -2.16
N ASP A 148 -6.79 25.50 -2.09
CA ASP A 148 -6.03 26.49 -2.84
C ASP A 148 -6.04 26.16 -4.35
N PRO A 149 -6.40 27.11 -5.23
CA PRO A 149 -6.47 26.85 -6.67
C PRO A 149 -5.10 26.61 -7.32
N GLU A 150 -4.04 27.24 -6.81
CA GLU A 150 -2.67 27.02 -7.31
C GLU A 150 -2.20 25.62 -6.94
N PHE A 151 -2.40 25.20 -5.69
CA PHE A 151 -2.07 23.86 -5.24
C PHE A 151 -2.76 22.78 -6.07
N ARG A 152 -4.07 22.95 -6.34
CA ARG A 152 -4.85 22.03 -7.17
C ARG A 152 -4.31 21.93 -8.58
N ARG A 153 -4.03 23.06 -9.22
CA ARG A 153 -3.47 23.11 -10.57
C ARG A 153 -2.13 22.37 -10.66
N ILE A 154 -1.21 22.62 -9.72
CA ILE A 154 0.10 21.93 -9.70
C ILE A 154 -0.12 20.42 -9.50
N GLY A 155 -0.97 20.04 -8.53
CA GLY A 155 -1.25 18.64 -8.23
C GLY A 155 -1.92 17.87 -9.37
N GLU A 156 -2.86 18.51 -10.09
CA GLU A 156 -3.50 17.95 -11.29
C GLU A 156 -2.47 17.71 -12.40
N ARG A 157 -1.62 18.71 -12.68
CA ARG A 157 -0.59 18.57 -13.71
C ARG A 157 0.43 17.48 -13.38
N MET A 158 0.87 17.39 -12.12
CA MET A 158 1.74 16.30 -11.68
C MET A 158 1.06 14.93 -11.83
N ARG A 159 -0.26 14.84 -11.57
CA ARG A 159 -1.02 13.61 -11.75
C ARG A 159 -1.06 13.19 -13.23
N GLU A 160 -1.37 14.11 -14.15
CA GLU A 160 -1.37 13.84 -15.59
C GLU A 160 -0.02 13.31 -16.07
N LEU A 161 1.08 13.93 -15.65
CA LEU A 161 2.42 13.49 -16.04
C LEU A 161 2.76 12.11 -15.45
N ASN A 162 2.33 11.82 -14.22
CA ASN A 162 2.50 10.50 -13.60
C ASN A 162 1.64 9.41 -14.25
N GLU A 163 0.44 9.73 -14.70
CA GLU A 163 -0.42 8.82 -15.46
C GLU A 163 0.19 8.52 -16.84
N LYS A 164 0.76 9.54 -17.49
CA LYS A 164 1.47 9.40 -18.77
C LYS A 164 2.75 8.57 -18.63
N HIS A 165 3.47 8.74 -17.53
CA HIS A 165 4.73 8.05 -17.25
C HIS A 165 4.63 7.24 -15.95
N PRO A 166 3.90 6.12 -15.95
CA PRO A 166 3.73 5.34 -14.73
C PRO A 166 5.08 4.78 -14.29
N PHE A 167 5.41 5.01 -13.02
CA PHE A 167 6.56 4.39 -12.35
C PHE A 167 6.15 3.05 -11.75
N ASP A 168 6.74 1.97 -12.23
CA ASP A 168 6.50 0.64 -11.66
C ASP A 168 7.33 0.45 -10.38
N PHE A 169 6.74 0.90 -9.27
CA PHE A 169 7.33 0.76 -7.94
C PHE A 169 7.64 -0.69 -7.56
N ARG A 170 6.83 -1.65 -8.04
CA ARG A 170 7.07 -3.06 -7.72
C ARG A 170 8.32 -3.56 -8.45
N ALA A 171 8.43 -3.25 -9.74
CA ALA A 171 9.61 -3.59 -10.51
C ALA A 171 10.88 -2.95 -9.93
N SER A 172 10.80 -1.71 -9.43
CA SER A 172 11.95 -1.04 -8.80
C SER A 172 12.40 -1.73 -7.51
N ILE A 173 11.44 -2.16 -6.65
CA ILE A 173 11.77 -2.98 -5.47
C ILE A 173 12.43 -4.29 -5.90
N GLU A 174 11.85 -5.00 -6.87
CA GLU A 174 12.39 -6.30 -7.32
C GLU A 174 13.81 -6.17 -7.89
N ARG A 175 14.17 -5.04 -8.50
CA ARG A 175 15.56 -4.75 -8.93
C ARG A 175 16.51 -4.60 -7.76
N VAL A 176 16.11 -3.86 -6.72
CA VAL A 176 16.92 -3.73 -5.49
C VAL A 176 17.06 -5.08 -4.78
N GLU A 177 15.97 -5.85 -4.66
CA GLU A 177 15.98 -7.15 -3.98
C GLU A 177 16.89 -8.18 -4.65
N LYS A 178 17.08 -8.11 -5.98
CA LYS A 178 18.03 -8.98 -6.69
C LYS A 178 19.49 -8.75 -6.32
N LEU A 179 19.82 -7.60 -5.73
CA LEU A 179 21.18 -7.25 -5.30
C LEU A 179 21.47 -7.71 -3.86
N LEU A 180 20.48 -8.25 -3.16
CA LEU A 180 20.55 -8.54 -1.74
C LEU A 180 20.46 -10.05 -1.47
N PRO A 181 21.08 -10.55 -0.39
CA PRO A 181 20.88 -11.90 0.09
C PRO A 181 19.39 -12.23 0.29
N PRO A 182 18.94 -13.45 -0.07
CA PRO A 182 17.52 -13.81 0.00
C PRO A 182 16.94 -13.70 1.42
N GLU A 183 17.71 -14.06 2.45
CA GLU A 183 17.27 -13.92 3.84
C GLU A 183 17.03 -12.46 4.26
N GLN A 184 17.85 -11.54 3.76
CA GLN A 184 17.70 -10.10 4.02
C GLN A 184 16.45 -9.56 3.33
N VAL A 185 16.16 -10.03 2.11
CA VAL A 185 14.94 -9.72 1.38
C VAL A 185 13.70 -10.20 2.11
N ASP A 186 13.70 -11.43 2.62
CA ASP A 186 12.55 -12.00 3.34
C ASP A 186 12.26 -11.24 4.64
N LYS A 187 13.29 -10.91 5.42
CA LYS A 187 13.15 -10.05 6.61
C LYS A 187 12.61 -8.67 6.26
N ALA A 188 13.11 -8.05 5.19
CA ALA A 188 12.64 -6.73 4.76
C ALA A 188 11.17 -6.77 4.30
N ARG A 189 10.75 -7.84 3.63
CA ARG A 189 9.34 -8.05 3.24
C ARG A 189 8.44 -8.18 4.46
N GLN A 190 8.84 -8.97 5.46
CA GLN A 190 8.12 -9.11 6.72
C GLN A 190 8.00 -7.76 7.45
N ARG A 191 9.09 -6.99 7.55
CA ARG A 191 9.08 -5.66 8.17
C ARG A 191 8.13 -4.70 7.45
N ARG A 192 8.12 -4.70 6.12
CA ARG A 192 7.20 -3.85 5.35
C ARG A 192 5.75 -4.24 5.55
N GLU A 193 5.47 -5.55 5.65
CA GLU A 193 4.14 -6.05 5.95
C GLU A 193 3.67 -5.61 7.34
N GLN A 194 4.51 -5.82 8.37
CA GLN A 194 4.23 -5.38 9.74
C GLN A 194 4.06 -3.86 9.83
N PHE A 195 4.93 -3.10 9.16
CA PHE A 195 4.81 -1.64 9.09
C PHE A 195 3.51 -1.21 8.41
N GLY A 196 3.13 -1.89 7.31
CA GLY A 196 1.86 -1.66 6.63
C GLY A 196 0.66 -1.94 7.53
N GLN A 197 0.67 -3.06 8.27
CA GLN A 197 -0.36 -3.42 9.23
C GLN A 197 -0.47 -2.39 10.36
N GLY A 198 0.65 -2.04 11.00
CA GLY A 198 0.68 -1.05 12.09
C GLY A 198 0.35 0.38 11.63
N MET A 199 0.60 0.75 10.37
CA MET A 199 0.11 2.01 9.81
C MET A 199 -1.42 1.98 9.66
N MET A 200 -1.98 0.88 9.15
CA MET A 200 -3.43 0.74 8.96
C MET A 200 -4.18 0.70 10.30
N GLU A 201 -3.63 0.03 11.31
CA GLU A 201 -4.18 -0.01 12.65
C GLU A 201 -4.20 1.39 13.29
N ARG A 202 -3.07 2.10 13.30
CA ARG A 202 -3.01 3.47 13.80
C ARG A 202 -3.88 4.45 13.00
N ALA A 203 -4.05 4.23 11.70
CA ALA A 203 -4.98 5.02 10.90
C ALA A 203 -6.43 4.73 11.31
N ARG A 204 -6.77 3.47 11.59
CA ARG A 204 -8.08 3.06 12.10
C ARG A 204 -8.35 3.67 13.48
N GLU A 205 -7.41 3.57 14.41
CA GLU A 205 -7.50 4.18 15.74
C GLU A 205 -7.74 5.69 15.64
N ARG A 206 -6.98 6.40 14.80
CA ARG A 206 -7.20 7.84 14.59
C ARG A 206 -8.55 8.18 14.00
N MET A 207 -9.03 7.37 13.04
CA MET A 207 -10.36 7.56 12.48
C MET A 207 -11.45 7.33 13.53
N GLU A 208 -11.22 6.39 14.45
CA GLU A 208 -12.12 6.13 15.59
C GLU A 208 -12.08 7.26 16.62
N GLU A 209 -10.89 7.74 17.00
CA GLU A 209 -10.72 8.92 17.86
C GLU A 209 -11.39 10.17 17.27
N MET A 210 -11.18 10.42 15.98
CA MET A 210 -11.84 11.53 15.27
C MET A 210 -13.36 11.36 15.28
N ALA A 211 -13.87 10.15 15.05
CA ALA A 211 -15.30 9.87 15.13
C ALA A 211 -15.86 10.09 16.55
N GLN A 212 -15.11 9.72 17.59
CA GLN A 212 -15.50 9.96 18.98
C GLN A 212 -15.48 11.45 19.34
N GLN A 213 -14.49 12.22 18.86
CA GLN A 213 -14.44 13.67 19.07
C GLN A 213 -15.65 14.36 18.42
N VAL A 214 -15.93 14.04 17.16
CA VAL A 214 -17.09 14.57 16.43
C VAL A 214 -18.41 14.19 17.13
N ALA A 215 -18.51 12.99 17.71
CA ALA A 215 -19.71 12.56 18.43
C ALA A 215 -19.93 13.28 19.79
N ARG A 216 -18.87 13.82 20.41
CA ARG A 216 -18.96 14.54 21.70
C ARG A 216 -19.42 15.98 21.54
N GLU A 217 -19.25 16.57 20.37
CA GLU A 217 -19.62 17.96 20.10
C GLU A 217 -20.98 18.00 19.39
N PRO A 218 -22.08 18.36 20.08
CA PRO A 218 -23.43 18.33 19.51
C PRO A 218 -23.62 19.29 18.32
N GLU A 219 -22.76 20.30 18.21
CA GLU A 219 -22.73 21.26 17.10
C GLU A 219 -22.18 20.64 15.80
N ASN A 220 -21.44 19.52 15.89
CA ASN A 220 -20.83 18.83 14.74
C ASN A 220 -21.68 17.69 14.17
N LYS A 221 -22.98 17.65 14.50
CA LYS A 221 -23.91 16.58 14.07
C LYS A 221 -23.97 16.44 12.53
N GLU A 222 -23.91 17.54 11.80
CA GLU A 222 -23.92 17.54 10.32
C GLU A 222 -22.60 16.99 9.74
N LEU A 223 -21.48 17.28 10.40
CA LEU A 223 -20.16 16.77 10.07
C LEU A 223 -20.07 15.26 10.35
N PHE A 224 -20.67 14.80 11.46
CA PHE A 224 -20.84 13.39 11.79
C PHE A 224 -21.64 12.64 10.72
N GLU A 225 -22.79 13.18 10.31
CA GLU A 225 -23.63 12.58 9.27
C GLU A 225 -22.89 12.51 7.93
N ARG A 226 -22.16 13.56 7.53
CA ARG A 226 -21.29 13.52 6.34
C ARG A 226 -20.23 12.43 6.44
N PHE A 227 -19.56 12.29 7.59
CA PHE A 227 -18.56 11.24 7.80
C PHE A 227 -19.19 9.84 7.76
N SER A 228 -20.36 9.65 8.37
CA SER A 228 -21.08 8.37 8.35
C SER A 228 -21.48 7.98 6.93
N GLN A 229 -22.07 8.91 6.17
CA GLN A 229 -22.41 8.71 4.76
C GLN A 229 -21.18 8.42 3.89
N MET A 230 -20.04 9.04 4.18
CA MET A 230 -18.78 8.76 3.49
C MET A 230 -18.29 7.34 3.78
N ARG A 231 -18.38 6.91 5.05
CA ARG A 231 -18.00 5.56 5.49
C ARG A 231 -18.89 4.48 4.85
N GLU A 232 -20.19 4.74 4.77
CA GLU A 232 -21.15 3.87 4.08
C GLU A 232 -20.88 3.80 2.58
N ARG A 233 -20.67 4.94 1.92
CA ARG A 233 -20.29 4.97 0.49
C ARG A 233 -19.00 4.19 0.23
N MET A 234 -18.01 4.29 1.11
CA MET A 234 -16.76 3.55 0.98
C MET A 234 -16.94 2.05 1.23
N ALA A 235 -17.78 1.67 2.21
CA ALA A 235 -18.13 0.27 2.47
C ALA A 235 -18.93 -0.34 1.30
N GLU A 236 -19.86 0.42 0.72
CA GLU A 236 -20.63 0.02 -0.45
C GLU A 236 -19.74 -0.08 -1.70
N TRP A 237 -18.84 0.88 -1.92
CA TRP A 237 -17.85 0.81 -3.00
C TRP A 237 -16.97 -0.44 -2.88
N ASN A 238 -16.49 -0.76 -1.68
CA ASN A 238 -15.74 -1.99 -1.42
C ASN A 238 -16.59 -3.25 -1.65
N ARG A 239 -17.87 -3.22 -1.26
CA ARG A 239 -18.81 -4.33 -1.47
C ARG A 239 -19.07 -4.57 -2.95
N ARG A 240 -19.43 -3.55 -3.71
CA ARG A 240 -19.63 -3.62 -5.17
C ARG A 240 -18.37 -4.11 -5.90
N ARG A 241 -17.19 -3.73 -5.40
CA ARG A 241 -15.90 -4.19 -5.92
C ARG A 241 -15.63 -5.67 -5.62
N GLN A 242 -16.00 -6.16 -4.42
CA GLN A 242 -15.90 -7.58 -4.06
C GLN A 242 -16.93 -8.45 -4.81
N GLU A 243 -18.12 -7.92 -5.04
CA GLU A 243 -19.23 -8.61 -5.72
C GLU A 243 -19.13 -8.58 -7.26
N GLY A 244 -18.09 -7.94 -7.82
CA GLY A 244 -17.87 -7.89 -9.27
C GLY A 244 -18.90 -7.07 -10.07
N GLN A 245 -19.86 -6.41 -9.41
CA GLN A 245 -20.97 -5.68 -10.04
C GLN A 245 -20.62 -4.26 -10.55
N GLY A 246 -19.37 -3.82 -10.42
CA GLY A 246 -18.95 -2.46 -10.82
C GLY A 246 -18.69 -2.24 -12.32
N GLY A 247 -19.09 -3.15 -13.20
CA GLY A 247 -18.64 -3.19 -14.60
C GLY A 247 -19.46 -2.40 -15.61
N GLU A 248 -20.80 -2.38 -15.49
CA GLU A 248 -21.65 -2.16 -16.68
C GLU A 248 -22.52 -0.89 -16.70
N ASP A 249 -22.83 -0.25 -15.56
CA ASP A 249 -23.91 0.78 -15.54
C ASP A 249 -23.46 2.23 -15.30
N ALA A 250 -22.16 2.53 -15.40
CA ALA A 250 -21.63 3.91 -15.28
C ALA A 250 -21.38 4.59 -16.65
N GLY A 251 -22.07 4.15 -17.70
CA GLY A 251 -21.85 4.57 -19.08
C GLY A 251 -22.88 5.56 -19.62
N ARG A 252 -23.06 6.74 -18.99
CA ARG A 252 -23.73 7.86 -19.68
C ARG A 252 -23.37 9.23 -19.07
N GLY A 253 -22.25 9.80 -19.52
CA GLY A 253 -22.00 11.24 -19.42
C GLY A 253 -20.59 11.62 -18.96
N GLY A 254 -19.70 11.85 -19.95
CA GLY A 254 -18.46 12.60 -19.75
C GLY A 254 -17.21 11.86 -20.26
N ASP A 255 -16.58 12.40 -21.30
CA ASP A 255 -15.26 12.04 -21.86
C ASP A 255 -14.10 12.31 -20.87
N ALA A 256 -14.21 11.86 -19.63
CA ALA A 256 -13.07 11.77 -18.74
C ALA A 256 -12.40 10.40 -18.94
N PRO A 257 -11.07 10.33 -19.15
CA PRO A 257 -10.37 9.06 -19.25
C PRO A 257 -10.65 8.25 -17.98
N ARG A 258 -11.34 7.12 -18.17
CA ARG A 258 -11.73 6.18 -17.11
C ARG A 258 -10.46 5.80 -16.33
N PRO A 259 -10.33 6.12 -15.04
CA PRO A 259 -9.18 5.70 -14.26
C PRO A 259 -9.13 4.17 -14.34
N GLU A 260 -8.02 3.63 -14.85
CA GLU A 260 -7.85 2.19 -15.01
C GLU A 260 -8.23 1.50 -13.70
N ALA A 261 -9.27 0.67 -13.76
CA ALA A 261 -9.83 0.03 -12.58
C ALA A 261 -8.70 -0.66 -11.82
N SER A 262 -8.41 -0.18 -10.60
CA SER A 262 -7.36 -0.80 -9.79
C SER A 262 -7.64 -2.31 -9.75
N PRO A 263 -6.64 -3.18 -9.94
CA PRO A 263 -6.88 -4.61 -10.09
C PRO A 263 -7.68 -5.13 -8.89
N VAL A 264 -8.81 -5.79 -9.15
CA VAL A 264 -9.57 -6.49 -8.11
C VAL A 264 -8.60 -7.48 -7.47
N VAL A 265 -8.34 -7.30 -6.17
CA VAL A 265 -7.51 -8.23 -5.41
C VAL A 265 -8.34 -9.50 -5.31
N GLN A 266 -8.00 -10.49 -6.12
CA GLN A 266 -8.61 -11.81 -6.02
C GLN A 266 -8.22 -12.41 -4.67
N VAL A 267 -9.18 -12.46 -3.75
CA VAL A 267 -9.02 -13.13 -2.46
C VAL A 267 -8.95 -14.64 -2.73
N HIS A 268 -8.00 -15.33 -2.11
CA HIS A 268 -7.89 -16.78 -2.28
C HIS A 268 -9.14 -17.48 -1.70
N PRO A 269 -9.72 -18.49 -2.37
CA PRO A 269 -10.92 -19.17 -1.87
C PRO A 269 -10.73 -19.78 -0.47
N TRP A 270 -9.52 -20.24 -0.15
CA TRP A 270 -9.21 -20.77 1.19
C TRP A 270 -9.11 -19.69 2.27
N ASP A 271 -8.71 -18.46 1.91
CA ASP A 271 -8.72 -17.33 2.84
C ASP A 271 -10.17 -16.95 3.17
N ALA A 272 -11.05 -16.95 2.17
CA ALA A 272 -12.48 -16.73 2.35
C ALA A 272 -13.13 -17.83 3.24
N TYR A 273 -12.78 -19.11 3.00
CA TYR A 273 -13.24 -20.21 3.84
C TYR A 273 -12.77 -20.07 5.28
N LEU A 274 -11.50 -19.73 5.53
CA LEU A 274 -11.00 -19.54 6.89
C LEU A 274 -11.72 -18.38 7.59
N ALA A 275 -11.94 -17.26 6.91
CA ALA A 275 -12.68 -16.13 7.46
C ALA A 275 -14.12 -16.52 7.87
N GLU A 276 -14.82 -17.29 7.02
CA GLU A 276 -16.14 -17.83 7.34
C GLU A 276 -16.09 -18.81 8.52
N PHE A 277 -15.10 -19.71 8.54
CA PHE A 277 -14.90 -20.69 9.60
C PHE A 277 -14.65 -20.02 10.96
N THR A 278 -13.77 -19.01 10.98
CA THR A 278 -13.51 -18.18 12.17
C THR A 278 -14.77 -17.51 12.69
N ARG A 279 -15.60 -16.97 11.80
CA ARG A 279 -16.88 -16.34 12.16
C ARG A 279 -17.90 -17.36 12.67
N ARG A 280 -18.03 -18.50 11.99
CA ARG A 280 -19.03 -19.54 12.32
C ARG A 280 -18.79 -20.16 13.70
N TYR A 281 -17.53 -20.41 14.05
CA TYR A 281 -17.17 -21.07 15.31
C TYR A 281 -16.65 -20.13 16.40
N SER A 282 -16.65 -18.82 16.14
CA SER A 282 -16.16 -17.78 17.04
C SER A 282 -14.79 -18.13 17.65
N LEU A 283 -13.81 -18.43 16.77
CA LEU A 283 -12.49 -18.87 17.23
C LEU A 283 -11.83 -17.80 18.11
N ASP A 284 -11.27 -18.23 19.24
CA ASP A 284 -10.46 -17.36 20.09
C ASP A 284 -9.13 -16.99 19.43
N GLU A 285 -8.35 -16.12 20.06
CA GLU A 285 -7.09 -15.62 19.50
C GLU A 285 -6.06 -16.73 19.25
N GLY A 286 -5.92 -17.68 20.18
CA GLY A 286 -5.00 -18.82 20.03
C GLY A 286 -5.42 -19.74 18.89
N GLN A 287 -6.71 -20.03 18.79
CA GLN A 287 -7.30 -20.81 17.70
C GLN A 287 -7.14 -20.11 16.34
N ARG A 288 -7.32 -18.78 16.27
CA ARG A 288 -7.11 -18.00 15.03
C ARG A 288 -5.64 -18.04 14.58
N ALA A 289 -4.70 -17.86 15.50
CA ALA A 289 -3.27 -17.94 15.19
C ALA A 289 -2.88 -19.35 14.68
N ALA A 290 -3.38 -20.40 15.34
CA ALA A 290 -3.16 -21.78 14.90
C ALA A 290 -3.79 -22.05 13.52
N ALA A 291 -5.00 -21.57 13.27
CA ALA A 291 -5.68 -21.70 12.00
C ALA A 291 -4.94 -20.99 10.85
N ALA A 292 -4.42 -19.78 11.09
CA ALA A 292 -3.61 -19.05 10.12
C ALA A 292 -2.31 -19.80 9.78
N SER A 293 -1.66 -20.40 10.77
CA SER A 293 -0.47 -21.24 10.57
C SER A 293 -0.77 -22.50 9.74
N ILE A 294 -1.88 -23.20 10.03
CA ILE A 294 -2.34 -24.35 9.22
C ILE A 294 -2.58 -23.91 7.77
N LEU A 295 -3.26 -22.79 7.55
CA LEU A 295 -3.55 -22.28 6.21
C LEU A 295 -2.25 -21.94 5.45
N ALA A 296 -1.29 -21.29 6.11
CA ALA A 296 0.00 -20.96 5.49
C ALA A 296 0.76 -22.21 5.02
N ASP A 297 0.78 -23.26 5.85
CA ASP A 297 1.42 -24.55 5.51
C ASP A 297 0.73 -25.25 4.32
N VAL A 298 -0.61 -25.38 4.34
CA VAL A 298 -1.34 -26.03 3.24
C VAL A 298 -1.18 -25.21 1.94
N ARG A 299 -1.20 -23.87 2.01
CA ARG A 299 -0.96 -23.00 0.83
C ARG A 299 0.45 -23.14 0.26
N ALA A 300 1.46 -23.30 1.12
CA ALA A 300 2.83 -23.54 0.66
C ALA A 300 2.92 -24.86 -0.13
N ARG A 301 2.20 -25.90 0.32
CA ARG A 301 2.11 -27.19 -0.39
C ARG A 301 1.32 -27.10 -1.69
N GLU A 302 0.19 -26.38 -1.70
CA GLU A 302 -0.58 -26.09 -2.91
C GLU A 302 0.28 -25.37 -3.96
N ALA A 303 1.04 -24.35 -3.54
CA ALA A 303 1.87 -23.58 -4.45
C ALA A 303 2.96 -24.44 -5.10
N LYS A 304 3.59 -25.35 -4.34
CA LYS A 304 4.55 -26.34 -4.88
C LYS A 304 3.89 -27.29 -5.88
N LEU A 305 2.71 -27.79 -5.54
CA LEU A 305 1.95 -28.68 -6.42
C LEU A 305 1.56 -27.99 -7.73
N ARG A 306 0.98 -26.79 -7.68
CA ARG A 306 0.65 -26.00 -8.88
C ARG A 306 1.88 -25.70 -9.72
N ALA A 307 3.02 -25.39 -9.10
CA ALA A 307 4.27 -25.19 -9.82
C ALA A 307 4.73 -26.46 -10.55
N SER A 308 4.63 -27.62 -9.90
CA SER A 308 4.97 -28.92 -10.54
C SER A 308 4.01 -29.30 -11.67
N GLN A 309 2.75 -28.85 -11.61
CA GLN A 309 1.72 -29.10 -12.62
C GLN A 309 1.70 -28.07 -13.76
N ALA A 310 2.53 -27.02 -13.72
CA ALA A 310 2.42 -25.89 -14.65
C ALA A 310 2.52 -26.33 -16.13
N ALA A 311 3.43 -27.22 -16.47
CA ALA A 311 3.59 -27.73 -17.84
C ALA A 311 2.41 -28.62 -18.28
N ALA A 312 1.88 -29.45 -17.37
CA ALA A 312 0.71 -30.28 -17.64
C ALA A 312 -0.53 -29.42 -17.89
N ARG A 313 -0.74 -28.36 -17.09
CA ARG A 313 -1.85 -27.41 -17.30
C ARG A 313 -1.77 -26.70 -18.64
N ALA A 314 -0.59 -26.22 -19.04
CA ALA A 314 -0.39 -25.61 -20.36
C ALA A 314 -0.73 -26.58 -21.50
N SER A 315 -0.40 -27.88 -21.33
CA SER A 315 -0.74 -28.91 -22.32
C SER A 315 -2.25 -29.19 -22.38
N VAL A 316 -2.94 -29.18 -21.23
CA VAL A 316 -4.39 -29.37 -21.13
C VAL A 316 -5.15 -28.18 -21.73
N GLU A 317 -4.68 -26.95 -21.54
CA GLU A 317 -5.28 -25.74 -22.14
C GLU A 317 -5.26 -25.78 -23.67
N ALA A 318 -4.27 -26.46 -24.27
CA ALA A 318 -4.16 -26.63 -25.72
C ALA A 318 -5.13 -27.68 -26.31
N LEU A 319 -5.85 -28.45 -25.48
CA LEU A 319 -6.82 -29.44 -25.95
C LEU A 319 -8.04 -28.75 -26.58
N THR A 320 -8.41 -29.17 -27.79
CA THR A 320 -9.56 -28.65 -28.54
C THR A 320 -10.89 -29.22 -28.03
N ASP A 321 -10.89 -30.49 -27.64
CA ASP A 321 -12.06 -31.15 -27.04
C ASP A 321 -12.30 -30.61 -25.62
N ALA A 322 -13.48 -29.99 -25.43
CA ALA A 322 -13.87 -29.39 -24.17
C ALA A 322 -14.10 -30.41 -23.05
N GLU A 323 -14.61 -31.61 -23.38
CA GLU A 323 -14.88 -32.66 -22.38
C GLU A 323 -13.56 -33.26 -21.89
N ALA A 324 -12.67 -33.62 -22.82
CA ALA A 324 -11.32 -34.08 -22.48
C ALA A 324 -10.55 -33.05 -21.66
N ARG A 325 -10.63 -31.76 -22.02
CA ARG A 325 -10.00 -30.67 -21.26
C ARG A 325 -10.56 -30.54 -19.84
N ALA A 326 -11.89 -30.55 -19.68
CA ALA A 326 -12.52 -30.46 -18.36
C ALA A 326 -12.11 -31.64 -17.46
N LYS A 327 -12.09 -32.86 -18.01
CA LYS A 327 -11.64 -34.07 -17.29
C LYS A 327 -10.19 -33.94 -16.84
N ALA A 328 -9.29 -33.54 -17.73
CA ALA A 328 -7.87 -33.39 -17.39
C ALA A 328 -7.61 -32.27 -16.36
N ILE A 329 -8.38 -31.16 -16.41
CA ILE A 329 -8.33 -30.13 -15.37
C ILE A 329 -8.76 -30.71 -14.01
N ALA A 330 -9.86 -31.46 -13.97
CA ALA A 330 -10.34 -32.09 -12.74
C ALA A 330 -9.32 -33.08 -12.15
N GLU A 331 -8.64 -33.87 -12.99
CA GLU A 331 -7.56 -34.76 -12.56
C GLU A 331 -6.36 -33.99 -11.96
N LEU A 332 -6.01 -32.84 -12.53
CA LEU A 332 -4.95 -31.97 -12.00
C LEU A 332 -5.37 -31.24 -10.72
N ASP A 333 -6.65 -30.92 -10.55
CA ASP A 333 -7.19 -30.27 -9.36
C ASP A 333 -7.44 -31.26 -8.20
N ALA A 334 -7.61 -32.56 -8.47
CA ALA A 334 -7.89 -33.56 -7.44
C ALA A 334 -6.90 -33.58 -6.26
N PRO A 335 -5.56 -33.46 -6.43
CA PRO A 335 -4.65 -33.39 -5.29
C PRO A 335 -4.74 -32.05 -4.53
N ILE A 336 -5.22 -30.97 -5.16
CA ILE A 336 -5.53 -29.70 -4.47
C ILE A 336 -6.78 -29.87 -3.59
N ASP A 337 -7.78 -30.61 -4.06
CA ASP A 337 -8.98 -30.92 -3.26
C ASP A 337 -8.64 -31.74 -2.02
N VAL A 338 -7.67 -32.67 -2.13
CA VAL A 338 -7.14 -33.41 -0.98
C VAL A 338 -6.50 -32.46 0.05
N LEU A 339 -5.69 -31.49 -0.40
CA LEU A 339 -5.11 -30.47 0.49
C LEU A 339 -6.20 -29.62 1.16
N PHE A 340 -7.26 -29.27 0.44
CA PHE A 340 -8.38 -28.53 1.01
C PHE A 340 -9.18 -29.38 2.02
N ALA A 341 -9.36 -30.68 1.77
CA ALA A 341 -9.96 -31.60 2.73
C ALA A 341 -9.10 -31.71 4.01
N GLU A 342 -7.78 -31.75 3.87
CA GLU A 342 -6.84 -31.72 5.00
C GLU A 342 -6.96 -30.42 5.80
N LEU A 343 -7.02 -29.26 5.13
CA LEU A 343 -7.25 -27.96 5.77
C LEU A 343 -8.51 -27.99 6.62
N LYS A 344 -9.64 -28.46 6.06
CA LYS A 344 -10.90 -28.60 6.79
C LYS A 344 -10.76 -29.50 8.03
N ALA A 345 -10.14 -30.66 7.87
CA ALA A 345 -9.94 -31.62 8.98
C ALA A 345 -9.09 -31.02 10.11
N ARG A 346 -7.98 -30.35 9.77
CA ARG A 346 -7.10 -29.70 10.76
C ARG A 346 -7.79 -28.53 11.46
N LEU A 347 -8.57 -27.73 10.73
CA LEU A 347 -9.37 -26.66 11.33
C LEU A 347 -10.46 -27.20 12.27
N SER A 348 -11.16 -28.27 11.89
CA SER A 348 -12.15 -28.93 12.75
C SER A 348 -11.53 -29.53 14.02
N ALA A 349 -10.25 -29.92 13.98
CA ALA A 349 -9.51 -30.41 15.14
C ALA A 349 -9.21 -29.31 16.18
N LEU A 350 -9.14 -28.03 15.76
CA LEU A 350 -8.95 -26.90 16.68
C LEU A 350 -10.19 -26.59 17.53
N LEU A 351 -11.37 -27.06 17.11
CA LEU A 351 -12.63 -26.76 17.78
C LEU A 351 -12.77 -27.51 19.11
N THR A 352 -13.24 -26.80 20.13
CA THR A 352 -13.68 -27.39 21.39
C THR A 352 -14.95 -28.23 21.21
N ALA A 353 -15.25 -29.12 22.16
CA ALA A 353 -16.48 -29.91 22.13
C ALA A 353 -17.74 -29.03 22.06
N ALA A 354 -17.76 -27.90 22.77
CA ALA A 354 -18.86 -26.94 22.73
C ALA A 354 -19.02 -26.29 21.34
N GLN A 355 -17.92 -25.83 20.74
CA GLN A 355 -17.95 -25.24 19.39
C GLN A 355 -18.43 -26.24 18.32
N LYS A 356 -18.04 -27.52 18.45
CA LYS A 356 -18.50 -28.59 17.54
C LYS A 356 -20.02 -28.81 17.62
N GLN A 357 -20.62 -28.68 18.80
CA GLN A 357 -22.07 -28.81 18.98
C GLN A 357 -22.84 -27.61 18.41
N THR A 358 -22.28 -26.40 18.53
CA THR A 358 -22.95 -25.17 18.08
C THR A 358 -22.97 -25.02 16.56
N GLY A 359 -21.89 -25.39 15.87
CA GLY A 359 -21.80 -25.22 14.41
C GLY A 359 -22.21 -26.44 13.57
N GLY A 360 -22.79 -27.48 14.19
CA GLY A 360 -23.40 -28.62 13.49
C GLY A 360 -24.91 -28.51 13.29
N ARG A 361 -25.51 -27.40 13.73
CA ARG A 361 -26.88 -26.97 13.43
C ARG A 361 -26.84 -25.91 12.35
#